data_AF-A0A2D2DJD2-F1
#
_entry.id   AF-A0A2D2DJD2-F1
#
_cell.length_a   1.000
_cell.length_b   1.000
_cell.length_c   1.000
_cell.angle_alpha   90.00
_cell.angle_beta   90.00
_cell.angle_gamma   90.00
#
_symmetry.space_group_name_H-M   'P 1'
#
loop_
_entity.id
_entity.type
_entity.pdbx_description
1 polymer ?
#
loop_
_entity_poly.entity_id
_entity_poly.type
_entity_poly.pdbx_seq_one_letter_code
_entity_poly.pdbx_strand_id
1 'polypeptide(L)'
;MSKTIRLLSTYKGHRPQTILTVDDATATALLAGGLNATTDLTGGARYVPPIPPPQVLPAAFQIDANGAVSLVGAGFQVAVPTGGTRRRAVFVGDSLTQHGQPGKTGPEYQLQFSITTITSAANFGGITWIAYAMVDGRANGGVAQTVAGNLFTDSRGWVAWQAAGDTIGQYVDVSVGGWHYLKSGAYANSGITLAVRGASAPVPNATSAVQTAGSPITSDYNLIGYVAWVAGAFGDTFYDYEAFAIAGASSADILKFAPQAFLLDTEVAVIMGGVNDLPTTDAACNVTVANLKGIIDIASAKARRVYVQEIFPNPSATPAIVKNLAYVSQMIKAYCATKKNVKFVSAYGKMVNANTWVVGSGAGGRAGVFNPADNLHTQPYGGWIGGSAVVDAMSKDYPIEAPEYTTLDTWNPVLQIGSLNTNPTLRGSAGAGSGSNGITGPIPDGWTGARSGGGVQVCVTSFKPAPDGGLDLFAMAVSGAGAAGEYHEISQIVPLPTNVTAGDYVQLVAETCILSTTGNGIGTLTIYAAGGATQLPYLLQTSRAIQTFTTEAPVLKLRSFPMEILQGVTSFTMRLRVGCAYAAGVSGAGEIGFRKFRFEKCAAPVYGVQ
;
A
#
# COMPACT_ATOMS: atom_id res chain seq x y z
N MET A 1 -23.78 5.85 44.38
CA MET A 1 -22.68 5.43 43.47
C MET A 1 -23.07 5.81 42.04
N SER A 2 -22.17 5.73 41.06
CA SER A 2 -22.58 5.85 39.65
C SER A 2 -23.08 4.50 39.13
N LYS A 3 -24.03 4.53 38.20
CA LYS A 3 -24.58 3.34 37.53
C LYS A 3 -24.55 3.54 36.02
N THR A 4 -24.15 2.50 35.32
CA THR A 4 -24.16 2.47 33.85
C THR A 4 -25.46 1.84 33.38
N ILE A 5 -26.18 2.56 32.53
CA ILE A 5 -27.47 2.18 31.98
C ILE A 5 -27.47 2.39 30.46
N ARG A 6 -28.24 1.60 29.73
CA ARG A 6 -28.55 1.82 28.31
C ARG A 6 -29.90 2.50 28.21
N LEU A 7 -29.97 3.63 27.51
CA LEU A 7 -31.22 4.29 27.21
C LEU A 7 -32.03 3.48 26.19
N LEU A 8 -33.33 3.34 26.45
CA LEU A 8 -34.27 2.73 25.51
C LEU A 8 -35.05 3.79 24.71
N SER A 9 -35.03 5.04 25.18
CA SER A 9 -35.66 6.20 24.54
C SER A 9 -34.72 7.42 24.60
N THR A 10 -35.08 8.53 23.95
CA THR A 10 -34.27 9.76 23.99
C THR A 10 -34.31 10.39 25.39
N TYR A 11 -33.16 10.72 25.96
CA TYR A 11 -33.07 11.40 27.26
C TYR A 11 -32.03 12.52 27.23
N LYS A 12 -32.45 13.75 27.55
CA LYS A 12 -31.59 14.96 27.62
C LYS A 12 -30.68 15.14 26.39
N GLY A 13 -31.22 14.90 25.20
CA GLY A 13 -30.49 15.01 23.93
C GLY A 13 -29.63 13.79 23.56
N HIS A 14 -29.49 12.81 24.46
CA HIS A 14 -28.91 11.50 24.14
C HIS A 14 -29.95 10.63 23.43
N ARG A 15 -29.55 10.00 22.32
CA ARG A 15 -30.42 9.17 21.48
C ARG A 15 -30.77 7.84 22.16
N PRO A 16 -31.84 7.14 21.73
CA PRO A 16 -32.10 5.77 22.16
C PRO A 16 -30.89 4.86 21.89
N GLN A 17 -30.74 3.79 22.66
CA GLN A 17 -29.60 2.86 22.63
C GLN A 17 -28.26 3.46 23.09
N THR A 18 -28.25 4.68 23.64
CA THR A 18 -27.03 5.27 24.19
C THR A 18 -26.73 4.68 25.59
N ILE A 19 -25.51 4.22 25.84
CA ILE A 19 -25.05 3.77 27.17
C ILE A 19 -24.44 4.97 27.90
N LEU A 20 -24.98 5.29 29.07
CA LEU A 20 -24.57 6.42 29.90
C LEU A 20 -24.16 5.91 31.28
N THR A 21 -23.16 6.55 31.88
CA THR A 21 -22.89 6.43 33.32
C THR A 21 -23.46 7.66 34.01
N VAL A 22 -24.46 7.47 34.86
CA VAL A 22 -25.16 8.53 35.60
C VAL A 22 -25.09 8.27 37.10
N ASP A 23 -25.46 9.23 37.92
CA ASP A 23 -25.57 9.02 39.37
C ASP A 23 -26.72 8.04 39.72
N ASP A 24 -26.65 7.42 40.90
CA ASP A 24 -27.60 6.41 41.36
C ASP A 24 -29.05 6.88 41.36
N ALA A 25 -29.30 8.14 41.72
CA ALA A 25 -30.65 8.68 41.79
C ALA A 25 -31.24 8.82 40.38
N THR A 26 -30.44 9.35 39.45
CA THR A 26 -30.80 9.43 38.03
C THR A 26 -30.99 8.04 37.42
N ALA A 27 -30.11 7.07 37.70
CA ALA A 27 -30.24 5.71 37.21
C ALA A 27 -31.52 5.04 37.72
N THR A 28 -31.81 5.19 39.02
CA THR A 28 -33.01 4.61 39.65
C THR A 28 -34.28 5.20 39.05
N ALA A 29 -34.32 6.52 38.84
CA ALA A 29 -35.46 7.17 38.19
C ALA A 29 -35.67 6.70 36.74
N LEU A 30 -34.59 6.52 35.98
CA LEU A 30 -34.65 6.08 34.58
C LEU A 30 -35.03 4.60 34.43
N LEU A 31 -34.60 3.75 35.37
CA LEU A 31 -34.93 2.32 35.41
C LEU A 31 -36.37 2.08 35.91
N ALA A 32 -36.83 2.86 36.89
CA ALA A 32 -38.19 2.75 37.43
C ALA A 32 -39.28 3.10 36.39
N GLY A 33 -38.94 3.91 35.38
CA GLY A 33 -39.85 4.26 34.29
C GLY A 33 -40.12 3.14 33.27
N GLY A 34 -39.45 1.99 33.36
CA GLY A 34 -39.71 0.76 32.58
C GLY A 34 -39.41 0.81 31.07
N LEU A 35 -39.50 1.98 30.43
CA LEU A 35 -39.35 2.17 28.98
C LEU A 35 -38.20 3.11 28.58
N ASN A 36 -37.52 3.72 29.55
CA ASN A 36 -36.53 4.77 29.28
C ASN A 36 -35.07 4.32 29.42
N ALA A 37 -34.80 3.29 30.23
CA ALA A 37 -33.47 2.71 30.34
C ALA A 37 -33.50 1.25 30.83
N THR A 38 -32.40 0.55 30.62
CA THR A 38 -32.17 -0.82 31.10
C THR A 38 -30.74 -0.96 31.62
N THR A 39 -30.53 -1.89 32.54
CA THR A 39 -29.19 -2.34 32.97
C THR A 39 -28.57 -3.33 31.98
N ASP A 40 -29.36 -3.88 31.05
CA ASP A 40 -28.84 -4.66 29.93
C ASP A 40 -28.14 -3.75 28.92
N LEU A 41 -26.82 -3.82 28.86
CA LEU A 41 -25.97 -2.99 28.02
C LEU A 41 -25.76 -3.56 26.59
N THR A 42 -26.41 -4.67 26.26
CA THR A 42 -26.27 -5.33 24.97
C THR A 42 -26.83 -4.46 23.85
N GLY A 43 -26.11 -4.27 22.74
CA GLY A 43 -26.60 -3.51 21.58
C GLY A 43 -26.59 -1.98 21.69
N GLY A 44 -26.18 -1.39 22.82
CA GLY A 44 -26.06 0.06 22.98
C GLY A 44 -24.69 0.65 22.61
N ALA A 45 -24.66 1.94 22.24
CA ALA A 45 -23.45 2.72 21.96
C ALA A 45 -23.10 3.61 23.15
N ARG A 46 -21.87 3.51 23.70
CA ARG A 46 -21.45 4.35 24.84
C ARG A 46 -21.39 5.83 24.46
N TYR A 47 -22.01 6.67 25.29
CA TYR A 47 -21.89 8.12 25.19
C TYR A 47 -20.49 8.55 25.60
N VAL A 48 -19.92 9.44 24.80
CA VAL A 48 -18.66 10.12 25.11
C VAL A 48 -18.99 11.60 25.24
N PRO A 49 -18.85 12.22 26.43
CA PRO A 49 -19.01 13.65 26.56
C PRO A 49 -17.96 14.38 25.69
N PRO A 50 -18.29 15.55 25.11
CA PRO A 50 -17.28 16.40 24.48
C PRO A 50 -16.20 16.70 25.51
N ILE A 51 -14.96 16.35 25.22
CA ILE A 51 -13.83 16.75 26.05
C ILE A 51 -13.76 18.28 25.95
N PRO A 52 -13.74 19.03 27.08
CA PRO A 52 -13.55 20.47 27.02
C PRO A 52 -12.27 20.77 26.23
N PRO A 53 -12.29 21.77 25.33
CA PRO A 53 -11.10 22.10 24.55
C PRO A 53 -9.92 22.29 25.52
N PRO A 54 -8.76 21.66 25.26
CA PRO A 54 -7.57 21.92 26.05
C PRO A 54 -7.36 23.43 26.11
N GLN A 55 -6.95 23.97 27.26
CA GLN A 55 -6.45 25.35 27.32
C GLN A 55 -5.36 25.48 26.25
N VAL A 56 -5.69 26.21 25.19
CA VAL A 56 -4.75 26.56 24.14
C VAL A 56 -3.75 27.50 24.80
N LEU A 57 -2.56 26.99 25.14
CA LEU A 57 -1.43 27.89 25.31
C LEU A 57 -1.27 28.61 23.96
N PRO A 58 -1.33 29.95 23.91
CA PRO A 58 -1.20 30.67 22.67
C PRO A 58 0.21 30.46 22.12
N ALA A 59 0.34 29.51 21.19
CA ALA A 59 1.54 29.38 20.39
C ALA A 59 1.59 30.56 19.42
N ALA A 60 2.27 31.63 19.82
CA ALA A 60 2.66 32.68 18.90
C ALA A 60 3.77 32.12 18.00
N PHE A 61 3.60 32.28 16.68
CA PHE A 61 4.63 31.97 15.71
C PHE A 61 5.53 33.19 15.54
N GLN A 62 6.84 33.02 15.63
CA GLN A 62 7.80 34.06 15.25
C GLN A 62 8.45 33.67 13.93
N ILE A 63 8.41 34.58 12.95
CA ILE A 63 9.14 34.45 11.69
C ILE A 63 10.43 35.25 11.84
N ASP A 64 11.58 34.61 11.72
CA ASP A 64 12.85 35.33 11.73
C ASP A 64 13.14 36.03 10.39
N ALA A 65 14.21 36.83 10.36
CA ALA A 65 14.61 37.59 9.17
C ALA A 65 14.96 36.72 7.95
N ASN A 66 15.15 35.41 8.15
CA ASN A 66 15.44 34.43 7.09
C ASN A 66 14.20 33.63 6.67
N GLY A 67 13.02 33.93 7.23
CA GLY A 67 11.77 33.24 6.94
C GLY A 67 11.54 31.95 7.72
N ALA A 68 12.38 31.62 8.70
CA ALA A 68 12.16 30.46 9.56
C ALA A 68 11.07 30.76 10.58
N VAL A 69 10.06 29.89 10.68
CA VAL A 69 8.94 30.04 11.63
C VAL A 69 9.22 29.19 12.87
N SER A 70 9.28 29.81 14.04
CA SER A 70 9.45 29.13 15.33
C SER A 70 8.18 29.18 16.17
N LEU A 71 7.91 28.10 16.90
CA LEU A 71 6.82 28.01 17.87
C LEU A 71 7.37 28.47 19.24
N VAL A 72 6.88 29.60 19.76
CA VAL A 72 7.35 30.08 21.07
C VAL A 72 6.82 29.14 22.18
N GLY A 73 7.73 28.43 22.87
CA GLY A 73 7.42 27.64 24.07
C GLY A 73 7.82 26.16 24.08
N ALA A 74 8.30 25.59 22.97
CA ALA A 74 8.61 24.15 22.88
C ALA A 74 10.11 23.79 22.79
N GLY A 75 11.03 24.75 22.75
CA GLY A 75 12.47 24.48 22.86
C GLY A 75 13.15 23.80 21.65
N PHE A 76 12.42 23.55 20.55
CA PHE A 76 12.98 22.98 19.31
C PHE A 76 12.52 23.82 18.11
N GLN A 77 13.45 24.17 17.21
CA GLN A 77 13.11 24.80 15.93
C GLN A 77 12.57 23.73 14.96
N VAL A 78 11.36 23.93 14.44
CA VAL A 78 10.80 23.11 13.36
C VAL A 78 10.84 23.96 12.10
N ALA A 79 11.69 23.59 11.14
CA ALA A 79 11.64 24.22 9.83
C ALA A 79 10.26 23.94 9.20
N VAL A 80 9.55 25.00 8.81
CA VAL A 80 8.39 24.85 7.94
C VAL A 80 8.93 24.43 6.57
N PRO A 81 8.33 23.44 5.89
CA PRO A 81 8.74 23.08 4.54
C PRO A 81 8.78 24.34 3.69
N THR A 82 9.98 24.74 3.25
CA THR A 82 10.11 25.80 2.25
C THR A 82 9.32 25.33 1.04
N GLY A 83 8.41 26.16 0.54
CA GLY A 83 7.57 25.87 -0.62
C GLY A 83 8.42 25.58 -1.85
N GLY A 84 8.91 24.35 -1.95
CA GLY A 84 9.57 23.78 -3.10
C GLY A 84 8.54 23.08 -3.97
N THR A 85 8.87 22.93 -5.24
CA THR A 85 8.10 22.23 -6.28
C THR A 85 7.97 20.72 -6.06
N ARG A 86 8.32 20.17 -4.88
CA ARG A 86 8.54 18.73 -4.67
C ARG A 86 7.78 18.23 -3.43
N ARG A 87 6.63 17.59 -3.66
CA ARG A 87 5.70 17.07 -2.64
C ARG A 87 5.77 15.54 -2.49
N ARG A 88 6.10 15.04 -1.29
CA ARG A 88 6.15 13.60 -0.93
C ARG A 88 4.85 13.15 -0.25
N ALA A 89 4.27 12.03 -0.67
CA ALA A 89 3.12 11.40 -0.03
C ALA A 89 3.53 10.09 0.65
N VAL A 90 3.39 10.01 1.96
CA VAL A 90 3.76 8.84 2.77
C VAL A 90 2.52 8.17 3.32
N PHE A 91 2.43 6.86 3.15
CA PHE A 91 1.34 6.03 3.64
C PHE A 91 1.91 5.11 4.71
N VAL A 92 1.41 5.17 5.94
CA VAL A 92 1.91 4.38 7.06
C VAL A 92 0.84 3.42 7.55
N GLY A 93 1.18 2.14 7.69
CA GLY A 93 0.21 1.16 8.17
C GLY A 93 0.65 -0.29 8.22
N ASP A 94 -0.33 -1.19 8.35
CA ASP A 94 -0.14 -2.64 8.44
C ASP A 94 -0.46 -3.40 7.15
N SER A 95 -1.37 -2.90 6.31
CA SER A 95 -1.94 -3.67 5.18
C SER A 95 -2.06 -2.85 3.90
N LEU A 96 -1.01 -2.07 3.57
CA LEU A 96 -0.98 -1.25 2.36
C LEU A 96 -0.67 -2.06 1.09
N THR A 97 0.01 -3.20 1.24
CA THR A 97 0.31 -4.20 0.20
C THR A 97 0.35 -5.59 0.88
N GLN A 98 0.22 -6.69 0.13
CA GLN A 98 0.29 -8.05 0.72
C GLN A 98 1.61 -8.31 1.48
N HIS A 99 2.70 -7.65 1.08
CA HIS A 99 4.04 -7.88 1.63
C HIS A 99 4.65 -6.67 2.35
N GLY A 100 3.88 -5.61 2.57
CA GLY A 100 4.47 -4.33 2.97
C GLY A 100 5.36 -3.73 1.89
N GLN A 101 5.81 -2.50 2.11
CA GLN A 101 6.87 -1.86 1.33
C GLN A 101 7.74 -1.04 2.28
N PRO A 102 9.06 -0.98 2.05
CA PRO A 102 10.01 -0.28 2.91
C PRO A 102 9.89 1.23 2.99
N GLY A 103 8.95 1.83 2.24
CA GLY A 103 9.16 3.20 1.78
C GLY A 103 10.47 3.33 1.00
N LYS A 104 10.77 4.53 0.54
CA LYS A 104 11.88 4.80 -0.40
C LYS A 104 12.99 5.63 0.25
N THR A 105 13.07 5.62 1.59
CA THR A 105 13.79 6.62 2.41
C THR A 105 15.31 6.43 2.55
N GLY A 106 16.01 5.82 1.59
CA GLY A 106 17.46 5.86 1.57
C GLY A 106 18.08 5.26 0.29
N PRO A 107 19.32 5.65 -0.08
CA PRO A 107 20.00 5.17 -1.28
C PRO A 107 20.14 3.64 -1.33
N GLU A 108 20.20 2.99 -0.17
CA GLU A 108 20.31 1.53 -0.05
C GLU A 108 18.98 0.80 -0.27
N TYR A 109 17.84 1.49 -0.13
CA TYR A 109 16.49 0.96 -0.37
C TYR A 109 16.05 1.10 -1.84
N GLN A 110 16.85 1.76 -2.69
CA GLN A 110 16.58 1.99 -4.12
C GLN A 110 16.87 0.75 -5.00
N LEU A 111 17.32 -0.35 -4.38
CA LEU A 111 18.05 -1.43 -5.05
C LEU A 111 17.36 -2.79 -4.92
N GLN A 112 16.05 -2.78 -4.66
CA GLN A 112 15.33 -3.98 -4.23
C GLN A 112 14.91 -4.85 -5.41
N PHE A 113 15.54 -6.01 -5.52
CA PHE A 113 15.21 -7.03 -6.53
C PHE A 113 15.02 -8.38 -5.86
N SER A 114 13.76 -8.75 -5.63
CA SER A 114 13.24 -10.09 -5.26
C SER A 114 12.72 -10.22 -3.84
N ILE A 115 11.51 -10.79 -3.72
CA ILE A 115 11.01 -11.28 -2.44
C ILE A 115 11.68 -12.61 -2.16
N THR A 116 12.20 -12.74 -0.95
CA THR A 116 12.86 -13.96 -0.49
C THR A 116 11.94 -14.66 0.51
N THR A 117 11.71 -15.95 0.33
CA THR A 117 11.00 -16.73 1.33
C THR A 117 12.04 -17.14 2.38
N ILE A 118 11.87 -16.73 3.63
CA ILE A 118 12.71 -17.26 4.71
C ILE A 118 12.22 -18.69 5.00
N THR A 119 12.79 -19.68 4.31
CA THR A 119 12.45 -21.11 4.49
C THR A 119 13.33 -21.73 5.57
N SER A 120 12.90 -21.59 6.82
CA SER A 120 13.36 -22.46 7.89
C SER A 120 12.24 -22.63 8.92
N ALA A 121 12.33 -23.66 9.78
CA ALA A 121 11.42 -23.82 10.92
C ALA A 121 11.53 -22.70 11.98
N ALA A 122 12.36 -21.67 11.71
CA ALA A 122 12.96 -20.75 12.66
C ALA A 122 12.73 -19.28 12.28
N ASN A 123 11.49 -18.82 12.36
CA ASN A 123 11.21 -17.46 12.85
C ASN A 123 11.44 -17.45 14.39
N PHE A 124 12.68 -17.83 14.76
CA PHE A 124 13.24 -17.90 16.09
C PHE A 124 12.32 -18.46 17.19
N GLY A 125 11.82 -19.69 17.03
CA GLY A 125 11.02 -20.39 18.08
C GLY A 125 9.51 -20.17 18.03
N GLY A 126 8.97 -19.63 16.93
CA GLY A 126 7.52 -19.46 16.73
C GLY A 126 7.01 -18.03 16.89
N ILE A 127 7.90 -17.04 17.04
CA ILE A 127 7.56 -15.62 17.18
C ILE A 127 8.02 -14.88 15.92
N THR A 128 7.07 -14.51 15.06
CA THR A 128 7.33 -13.83 13.77
C THR A 128 7.66 -12.34 13.99
N TRP A 129 8.89 -12.04 14.42
CA TRP A 129 9.38 -10.67 14.57
C TRP A 129 10.00 -10.11 13.27
N ILE A 130 10.55 -10.96 12.39
CA ILE A 130 10.85 -10.59 10.99
C ILE A 130 9.63 -10.97 10.14
N ALA A 131 9.01 -9.98 9.52
CA ALA A 131 7.88 -10.18 8.63
C ALA A 131 8.32 -10.60 7.22
N TYR A 132 9.37 -9.97 6.69
CA TYR A 132 9.89 -10.21 5.34
C TYR A 132 11.39 -10.00 5.24
N ALA A 133 12.00 -10.67 4.26
CA ALA A 133 13.36 -10.41 3.83
C ALA A 133 13.41 -10.39 2.30
N MET A 134 14.19 -9.45 1.74
CA MET A 134 14.28 -9.19 0.30
C MET A 134 15.75 -9.06 -0.07
N VAL A 135 16.33 -10.08 -0.67
CA VAL A 135 17.71 -10.08 -1.13
C VAL A 135 17.87 -9.12 -2.30
N ASP A 136 19.02 -8.45 -2.39
CA ASP A 136 19.40 -7.68 -3.57
C ASP A 136 19.83 -8.62 -4.71
N GLY A 137 18.95 -8.78 -5.70
CA GLY A 137 19.17 -9.64 -6.87
C GLY A 137 20.26 -9.17 -7.85
N ARG A 138 20.97 -8.07 -7.59
CA ARG A 138 22.13 -7.63 -8.38
C ARG A 138 23.41 -8.38 -8.02
N ALA A 139 23.43 -9.10 -6.89
CA ALA A 139 24.55 -9.96 -6.53
C ALA A 139 24.79 -11.02 -7.60
N ASN A 140 26.05 -11.21 -8.01
CA ASN A 140 26.49 -12.24 -8.96
C ASN A 140 26.05 -12.10 -10.44
N GLY A 141 26.23 -10.92 -11.02
CA GLY A 141 26.56 -10.82 -12.45
C GLY A 141 25.53 -11.39 -13.43
N GLY A 142 24.23 -11.37 -13.08
CA GLY A 142 23.16 -11.78 -13.96
C GLY A 142 22.93 -13.29 -14.07
N VAL A 143 23.51 -14.11 -13.18
CA VAL A 143 23.12 -15.51 -13.10
C VAL A 143 21.80 -15.59 -12.34
N ALA A 144 20.72 -15.92 -13.06
CA ALA A 144 19.44 -16.28 -12.46
C ALA A 144 19.64 -17.47 -11.51
N GLN A 145 19.89 -17.20 -10.24
CA GLN A 145 20.10 -18.23 -9.23
C GLN A 145 19.24 -17.98 -8.01
N THR A 146 18.75 -19.09 -7.49
CA THR A 146 18.38 -19.39 -6.11
C THR A 146 19.49 -18.92 -5.17
N VAL A 147 19.64 -17.60 -4.95
CA VAL A 147 20.57 -17.05 -3.96
C VAL A 147 20.03 -17.41 -2.57
N ALA A 148 20.66 -18.40 -1.96
CA ALA A 148 20.53 -18.71 -0.55
C ALA A 148 21.55 -17.87 0.25
N GLY A 149 21.23 -17.50 1.48
CA GLY A 149 22.17 -16.88 2.41
C GLY A 149 21.68 -17.06 3.84
N ASN A 150 22.38 -16.43 4.80
CA ASN A 150 22.06 -16.58 6.22
C ASN A 150 21.94 -15.22 6.91
N LEU A 151 20.93 -15.11 7.76
CA LEU A 151 20.82 -14.06 8.77
C LEU A 151 21.40 -14.56 10.09
N PHE A 152 22.15 -13.72 10.77
CA PHE A 152 22.77 -14.01 12.06
C PHE A 152 22.32 -12.99 13.09
N THR A 153 22.02 -13.43 14.31
CA THR A 153 21.91 -12.54 15.47
C THR A 153 23.10 -12.73 16.39
N ASP A 154 23.61 -11.65 16.99
CA ASP A 154 24.65 -11.71 18.02
C ASP A 154 24.04 -11.78 19.44
N SER A 155 24.89 -11.66 20.47
CA SER A 155 24.45 -11.69 21.87
C SER A 155 23.59 -10.49 22.28
N ARG A 156 23.60 -9.41 21.49
CA ARG A 156 22.77 -8.20 21.68
C ARG A 156 21.44 -8.31 20.94
N GLY A 157 21.27 -9.31 20.08
CA GLY A 157 20.14 -9.42 19.16
C GLY A 157 20.27 -8.54 17.92
N TRP A 158 21.46 -7.99 17.66
CA TRP A 158 21.73 -7.25 16.42
C TRP A 158 21.84 -8.24 15.26
N VAL A 159 21.47 -7.82 14.06
CA VAL A 159 21.33 -8.71 12.90
C VAL A 159 22.41 -8.42 11.86
N ALA A 160 23.01 -9.46 11.31
CA ALA A 160 23.90 -9.40 10.15
C ALA A 160 23.43 -10.33 9.03
N TRP A 161 23.83 -10.03 7.80
CA TRP A 161 23.53 -10.82 6.60
C TRP A 161 24.79 -11.38 5.97
N GLN A 162 24.68 -12.57 5.39
CA GLN A 162 25.70 -13.18 4.56
C GLN A 162 25.06 -13.81 3.32
N ALA A 163 25.36 -13.29 2.14
CA ALA A 163 25.04 -13.94 0.89
C ALA A 163 25.86 -15.24 0.73
N ALA A 164 25.33 -16.26 0.05
CA ALA A 164 26.10 -17.48 -0.21
C ALA A 164 27.45 -17.17 -0.88
N GLY A 165 28.52 -17.72 -0.30
CA GLY A 165 29.88 -17.54 -0.80
C GLY A 165 30.51 -16.19 -0.47
N ASP A 166 29.86 -15.33 0.33
CA ASP A 166 30.41 -14.07 0.84
C ASP A 166 30.77 -14.18 2.34
N THR A 167 31.30 -13.11 2.93
CA THR A 167 31.53 -12.99 4.39
C THR A 167 30.35 -12.30 5.08
N ILE A 168 30.22 -12.52 6.40
CA ILE A 168 29.20 -11.87 7.22
C ILE A 168 29.40 -10.34 7.17
N GLY A 169 28.32 -9.61 6.92
CA GLY A 169 28.30 -8.15 6.96
C GLY A 169 28.29 -7.56 8.36
N GLN A 170 28.03 -6.25 8.45
CA GLN A 170 27.95 -5.56 9.73
C GLN A 170 26.68 -5.95 10.50
N TYR A 171 26.81 -6.14 11.82
CA TYR A 171 25.68 -6.26 12.73
C TYR A 171 24.97 -4.91 12.92
N VAL A 172 23.65 -4.89 12.70
CA VAL A 172 22.78 -3.71 12.79
C VAL A 172 21.74 -3.90 13.88
N ASP A 173 21.49 -2.84 14.66
CA ASP A 173 20.43 -2.82 15.66
C ASP A 173 19.04 -2.70 14.99
N VAL A 174 18.22 -3.73 15.17
CA VAL A 174 16.85 -3.80 14.62
C VAL A 174 15.77 -3.62 15.69
N SER A 175 16.13 -3.28 16.92
CA SER A 175 15.22 -3.23 18.08
C SER A 175 14.10 -2.19 17.95
N VAL A 176 14.31 -1.16 17.13
CA VAL A 176 13.31 -0.14 16.80
C VAL A 176 12.29 -0.61 15.77
N GLY A 177 12.40 -1.83 15.25
CA GLY A 177 11.56 -2.34 14.16
C GLY A 177 11.75 -1.55 12.87
N GLY A 178 10.80 -1.68 11.96
CA GLY A 178 10.81 -0.97 10.68
C GLY A 178 11.61 -1.71 9.62
N TRP A 179 12.17 -0.95 8.69
CA TRP A 179 12.89 -1.50 7.55
C TRP A 179 14.38 -1.29 7.69
N HIS A 180 15.16 -2.33 7.39
CA HIS A 180 16.60 -2.34 7.58
C HIS A 180 17.27 -2.94 6.36
N TYR A 181 18.24 -2.24 5.78
CA TYR A 181 19.13 -2.82 4.77
C TYR A 181 20.40 -3.32 5.43
N LEU A 182 20.74 -4.59 5.21
CA LEU A 182 21.96 -5.22 5.70
C LEU A 182 22.83 -5.58 4.50
N LYS A 183 24.03 -4.99 4.41
CA LYS A 183 25.03 -5.39 3.42
C LYS A 183 25.59 -6.76 3.79
N SER A 184 25.84 -7.61 2.80
CA SER A 184 26.77 -8.74 2.97
C SER A 184 28.20 -8.19 2.87
N GLY A 185 29.18 -8.98 3.30
CA GLY A 185 30.55 -8.55 3.53
C GLY A 185 31.24 -7.87 2.34
N ALA A 186 31.76 -8.65 1.39
CA ALA A 186 32.67 -8.16 0.37
C ALA A 186 32.01 -7.93 -1.00
N TYR A 187 30.89 -8.60 -1.32
CA TYR A 187 30.28 -8.47 -2.62
C TYR A 187 29.48 -7.17 -2.75
N ALA A 188 29.79 -6.38 -3.78
CA ALA A 188 28.95 -5.24 -4.14
C ALA A 188 27.53 -5.72 -4.51
N ASN A 189 26.51 -5.00 -4.04
CA ASN A 189 25.10 -5.26 -4.35
C ASN A 189 24.57 -6.63 -3.90
N SER A 190 25.00 -7.10 -2.73
CA SER A 190 24.63 -8.39 -2.14
C SER A 190 23.91 -8.27 -0.79
N GLY A 191 23.29 -7.12 -0.54
CA GLY A 191 22.57 -6.90 0.70
C GLY A 191 21.21 -7.59 0.75
N ILE A 192 20.53 -7.38 1.87
CA ILE A 192 19.17 -7.84 2.12
C ILE A 192 18.40 -6.74 2.84
N THR A 193 17.15 -6.52 2.44
CA THR A 193 16.22 -5.63 3.13
C THR A 193 15.32 -6.47 4.04
N LEU A 194 15.23 -6.12 5.31
CA LEU A 194 14.40 -6.78 6.32
C LEU A 194 13.23 -5.88 6.73
N ALA A 195 12.04 -6.49 6.88
CA ALA A 195 10.89 -5.89 7.55
C ALA A 195 10.77 -6.45 8.97
N VAL A 196 10.92 -5.59 9.97
CA VAL A 196 10.98 -5.98 11.39
C VAL A 196 9.78 -5.41 12.15
N ARG A 197 8.97 -6.30 12.73
CA ARG A 197 7.89 -5.95 13.68
C ARG A 197 8.53 -5.65 15.03
N GLY A 198 8.72 -4.36 15.31
CA GLY A 198 9.53 -3.91 16.44
C GLY A 198 9.02 -4.33 17.82
N ALA A 199 7.78 -4.80 18.00
CA ALA A 199 7.25 -5.15 19.31
C ALA A 199 7.86 -6.42 19.91
N SER A 200 8.40 -7.33 19.09
CA SER A 200 9.01 -8.58 19.54
C SER A 200 10.54 -8.48 19.51
N ALA A 201 11.21 -8.95 20.57
CA ALA A 201 12.66 -8.90 20.65
C ALA A 201 13.32 -9.97 19.76
N PRO A 202 14.46 -9.67 19.11
CA PRO A 202 15.26 -10.67 18.41
C PRO A 202 15.75 -11.76 19.37
N VAL A 203 15.84 -13.02 18.90
CA VAL A 203 16.49 -14.09 19.67
C VAL A 203 18.00 -13.99 19.50
N PRO A 204 18.78 -13.88 20.59
CA PRO A 204 20.24 -13.75 20.51
C PRO A 204 20.94 -15.01 19.98
N ASN A 205 22.11 -14.84 19.35
CA ASN A 205 23.02 -15.92 18.92
C ASN A 205 22.38 -17.01 18.02
N ALA A 206 21.52 -16.62 17.11
CA ALA A 206 20.79 -17.53 16.24
C ALA A 206 21.13 -17.31 14.76
N THR A 207 20.83 -18.32 13.94
CA THR A 207 21.09 -18.30 12.51
C THR A 207 19.87 -18.81 11.76
N SER A 208 19.47 -18.08 10.71
CA SER A 208 18.32 -18.44 9.87
C SER A 208 18.72 -18.42 8.40
N ALA A 209 18.45 -19.51 7.71
CA ALA A 209 18.61 -19.59 6.26
C ALA A 209 17.52 -18.78 5.56
N VAL A 210 17.94 -18.09 4.50
CA VAL A 210 17.10 -17.27 3.63
C VAL A 210 17.24 -17.86 2.23
N GLN A 211 16.13 -18.27 1.60
CA GLN A 211 16.16 -18.84 0.24
C GLN A 211 15.30 -18.01 -0.70
N THR A 212 15.86 -17.62 -1.84
CA THR A 212 15.04 -17.04 -2.92
C THR A 212 14.39 -18.16 -3.72
N ALA A 213 13.07 -18.12 -3.83
CA ALA A 213 12.31 -18.99 -4.72
C ALA A 213 11.19 -18.16 -5.35
N GLY A 214 11.10 -18.19 -6.68
CA GLY A 214 10.06 -17.50 -7.45
C GLY A 214 10.48 -16.17 -8.08
N SER A 215 9.54 -15.56 -8.80
CA SER A 215 9.69 -14.23 -9.40
C SER A 215 9.74 -13.14 -8.33
N PRO A 216 10.38 -11.98 -8.58
CA PRO A 216 10.28 -10.82 -7.71
C PRO A 216 8.81 -10.43 -7.50
N ILE A 217 8.38 -10.24 -6.24
CA ILE A 217 7.01 -9.85 -5.89
C ILE A 217 6.94 -8.38 -5.37
N THR A 218 8.07 -7.65 -5.37
CA THR A 218 8.09 -6.22 -5.02
C THR A 218 7.65 -5.41 -6.23
N SER A 219 6.36 -5.11 -6.32
CA SER A 219 5.85 -4.05 -7.19
C SER A 219 5.73 -2.74 -6.42
N ASP A 220 5.90 -1.60 -7.09
CA ASP A 220 5.67 -0.26 -6.52
C ASP A 220 4.23 -0.07 -6.06
N TYR A 221 3.28 -0.75 -6.69
CA TYR A 221 1.89 -0.76 -6.27
C TYR A 221 1.31 -2.17 -6.26
N ASN A 222 0.41 -2.40 -5.32
CA ASN A 222 -0.41 -3.59 -5.21
C ASN A 222 -1.88 -3.17 -5.22
N LEU A 223 -2.67 -3.67 -6.18
CA LEU A 223 -4.07 -3.23 -6.38
C LEU A 223 -5.02 -3.55 -5.22
N ILE A 224 -4.62 -4.46 -4.32
CA ILE A 224 -5.37 -4.85 -3.12
C ILE A 224 -5.47 -3.68 -2.14
N GLY A 225 -4.42 -2.88 -2.03
CA GLY A 225 -4.35 -1.77 -1.10
C GLY A 225 -4.89 -0.47 -1.68
N TYR A 226 -5.26 0.47 -0.80
CA TYR A 226 -5.79 1.76 -1.21
C TYR A 226 -4.75 2.71 -1.83
N VAL A 227 -3.45 2.44 -1.63
CA VAL A 227 -2.35 3.32 -2.08
C VAL A 227 -2.33 3.47 -3.59
N ALA A 228 -2.50 2.39 -4.36
CA ALA A 228 -2.53 2.44 -5.82
C ALA A 228 -3.67 3.34 -6.35
N TRP A 229 -4.80 3.35 -5.64
CA TRP A 229 -5.97 4.15 -6.01
C TRP A 229 -5.77 5.64 -5.69
N VAL A 230 -5.08 5.96 -4.58
CA VAL A 230 -4.70 7.33 -4.25
C VAL A 230 -3.62 7.84 -5.21
N ALA A 231 -2.58 7.04 -5.44
CA ALA A 231 -1.50 7.36 -6.38
C ALA A 231 -2.03 7.53 -7.81
N GLY A 232 -2.94 6.67 -8.25
CA GLY A 232 -3.58 6.76 -9.56
C GLY A 232 -4.44 8.01 -9.75
N ALA A 233 -5.04 8.55 -8.69
CA ALA A 233 -5.86 9.75 -8.75
C ALA A 233 -5.03 11.05 -8.74
N PHE A 234 -3.96 11.09 -7.92
CA PHE A 234 -3.16 12.31 -7.77
C PHE A 234 -1.96 12.37 -8.73
N GLY A 235 -1.48 11.22 -9.19
CA GLY A 235 -0.27 11.03 -9.98
C GLY A 235 0.77 12.14 -9.89
N ASP A 236 0.96 13.02 -10.89
CA ASP A 236 2.04 14.04 -10.87
C ASP A 236 1.91 15.14 -9.79
N THR A 237 0.82 15.15 -9.03
CA THR A 237 0.66 16.05 -7.88
C THR A 237 1.72 15.81 -6.81
N PHE A 238 2.17 14.56 -6.68
CA PHE A 238 3.26 14.14 -5.79
C PHE A 238 4.33 13.46 -6.63
N TYR A 239 5.60 13.78 -6.37
CA TYR A 239 6.71 13.14 -7.10
C TYR A 239 6.99 11.73 -6.58
N ASP A 240 6.55 11.44 -5.36
CA ASP A 240 6.68 10.11 -4.77
C ASP A 240 5.48 9.73 -3.89
N TYR A 241 5.09 8.48 -4.03
CA TYR A 241 4.12 7.79 -3.20
C TYR A 241 4.85 6.64 -2.52
N GLU A 242 4.99 6.76 -1.20
CA GLU A 242 5.69 5.78 -0.39
C GLU A 242 4.71 5.01 0.49
N ALA A 243 4.51 3.73 0.20
CA ALA A 243 3.89 2.85 1.19
C ALA A 243 4.97 2.38 2.18
N PHE A 244 4.90 2.87 3.40
CA PHE A 244 5.70 2.42 4.54
C PHE A 244 4.82 1.52 5.42
N ALA A 245 4.81 0.23 5.12
CA ALA A 245 3.96 -0.72 5.84
C ALA A 245 4.63 -2.06 6.04
N ILE A 246 4.27 -2.73 7.13
CA ILE A 246 4.75 -4.09 7.46
C ILE A 246 3.52 -4.96 7.70
N ALA A 247 3.37 -6.02 6.90
CA ALA A 247 2.22 -6.92 7.02
C ALA A 247 2.11 -7.48 8.45
N GLY A 248 0.89 -7.47 9.00
CA GLY A 248 0.61 -7.97 10.34
C GLY A 248 1.12 -7.10 11.49
N ALA A 249 1.61 -5.88 11.21
CA ALA A 249 1.99 -4.94 12.25
C ALA A 249 0.78 -4.50 13.10
N SER A 250 0.93 -4.49 14.41
CA SER A 250 0.00 -3.84 15.35
C SER A 250 0.24 -2.33 15.39
N SER A 251 -0.66 -1.57 16.02
CA SER A 251 -0.42 -0.15 16.31
C SER A 251 0.87 0.09 17.11
N ALA A 252 1.28 -0.85 17.97
CA ALA A 252 2.52 -0.76 18.73
C ALA A 252 3.75 -0.91 17.83
N ASP A 253 3.70 -1.83 16.85
CA ASP A 253 4.75 -1.98 15.85
C ASP A 253 4.86 -0.72 14.98
N ILE A 254 3.72 -0.23 14.48
CA ILE A 254 3.67 0.97 13.63
C ILE A 254 4.25 2.17 14.37
N LEU A 255 3.93 2.34 15.65
CA LEU A 255 4.47 3.44 16.45
C LEU A 255 6.01 3.42 16.50
N LYS A 256 6.62 2.23 16.58
CA LYS A 256 8.08 2.09 16.63
C LYS A 256 8.75 2.48 15.32
N PHE A 257 8.16 2.11 14.17
CA PHE A 257 8.76 2.39 12.86
C PHE A 257 8.25 3.66 12.19
N ALA A 258 7.19 4.30 12.69
CA ALA A 258 6.69 5.57 12.15
C ALA A 258 7.77 6.66 12.01
N PRO A 259 8.73 6.82 12.95
CA PRO A 259 9.83 7.77 12.77
C PRO A 259 10.64 7.55 11.48
N GLN A 260 10.84 6.30 11.04
CA GLN A 260 11.56 5.99 9.80
C GLN A 260 10.80 6.47 8.56
N ALA A 261 9.47 6.35 8.57
CA ALA A 261 8.63 6.83 7.47
C ALA A 261 8.70 8.36 7.31
N PHE A 262 8.94 9.08 8.40
CA PHE A 262 8.93 10.55 8.47
C PHE A 262 10.32 11.15 8.70
N LEU A 263 11.40 10.45 8.31
CA LEU A 263 12.77 10.99 8.36
C LEU A 263 12.95 12.22 7.47
N LEU A 264 12.17 12.29 6.39
CA LEU A 264 12.21 13.36 5.40
C LEU A 264 10.93 14.19 5.42
N ASP A 265 11.04 15.43 4.97
CA ASP A 265 9.91 16.34 4.83
C ASP A 265 8.79 15.70 4.01
N THR A 266 7.58 15.74 4.57
CA THR A 266 6.42 15.04 4.03
C THR A 266 5.33 16.06 3.72
N GLU A 267 4.79 16.05 2.49
CA GLU A 267 3.67 16.93 2.15
C GLU A 267 2.37 16.33 2.70
N VAL A 268 2.16 15.03 2.46
CA VAL A 268 0.97 14.31 2.92
C VAL A 268 1.37 13.03 3.65
N ALA A 269 0.79 12.82 4.81
CA ALA A 269 0.78 11.53 5.49
C ALA A 269 -0.63 10.92 5.45
N VAL A 270 -0.74 9.64 5.11
CA VAL A 270 -1.96 8.85 5.25
C VAL A 270 -1.70 7.71 6.21
N ILE A 271 -2.48 7.60 7.28
CA ILE A 271 -2.29 6.60 8.33
C ILE A 271 -3.47 5.63 8.31
N MET A 272 -3.18 4.33 8.25
CA MET A 272 -4.13 3.25 8.47
C MET A 272 -3.50 2.18 9.35
N GLY A 273 -4.01 1.98 10.56
CA GLY A 273 -3.53 0.93 11.47
C GLY A 273 -4.55 0.62 12.55
N GLY A 274 -4.36 -0.49 13.26
CA GLY A 274 -5.25 -0.91 14.36
C GLY A 274 -6.04 -2.18 14.08
N VAL A 275 -6.11 -2.65 12.82
CA VAL A 275 -6.88 -3.86 12.46
C VAL A 275 -6.29 -5.10 13.14
N ASN A 276 -4.96 -5.18 13.21
CA ASN A 276 -4.24 -6.30 13.81
C ASN A 276 -4.15 -6.27 15.35
N ASP A 277 -4.57 -5.17 15.99
CA ASP A 277 -4.53 -5.07 17.46
C ASP A 277 -5.55 -5.99 18.15
N LEU A 278 -6.66 -6.32 17.46
CA LEU A 278 -7.72 -7.22 17.91
C LEU A 278 -8.09 -7.08 19.41
N PRO A 279 -8.36 -5.85 19.92
CA PRO A 279 -8.50 -5.62 21.35
C PRO A 279 -9.74 -6.34 21.92
N THR A 280 -9.55 -7.14 22.97
CA THR A 280 -10.62 -7.89 23.65
C THR A 280 -11.16 -7.21 24.90
N THR A 281 -10.50 -6.14 25.38
CA THR A 281 -10.85 -5.41 26.61
C THR A 281 -10.74 -3.89 26.43
N ASP A 282 -11.39 -3.13 27.31
CA ASP A 282 -11.29 -1.66 27.34
C ASP A 282 -9.84 -1.20 27.56
N ALA A 283 -9.06 -1.93 28.38
CA ALA A 283 -7.64 -1.64 28.59
C ALA A 283 -6.83 -1.82 27.29
N ALA A 284 -7.08 -2.91 26.54
CA ALA A 284 -6.44 -3.13 25.25
C ALA A 284 -6.84 -2.05 24.22
N CYS A 285 -8.11 -1.64 24.18
CA CYS A 285 -8.55 -0.52 23.34
C CYS A 285 -7.77 0.76 23.66
N ASN A 286 -7.58 1.08 24.95
CA ASN A 286 -6.86 2.28 25.37
C ASN A 286 -5.38 2.24 24.95
N VAL A 287 -4.76 1.06 24.96
CA VAL A 287 -3.39 0.88 24.43
C VAL A 287 -3.35 1.16 22.93
N THR A 288 -4.24 0.56 22.14
CA THR A 288 -4.33 0.84 20.69
C THR A 288 -4.57 2.32 20.41
N VAL A 289 -5.47 2.97 21.16
CA VAL A 289 -5.72 4.41 21.04
C VAL A 289 -4.46 5.22 21.36
N ALA A 290 -3.74 4.90 22.43
CA ALA A 290 -2.51 5.60 22.80
C ALA A 290 -1.44 5.49 21.69
N ASN A 291 -1.27 4.30 21.13
CA ASN A 291 -0.31 4.07 20.05
C ASN A 291 -0.67 4.85 18.78
N LEU A 292 -1.93 4.77 18.35
CA LEU A 292 -2.41 5.51 17.17
C LEU A 292 -2.30 7.03 17.37
N LYS A 293 -2.55 7.55 18.57
CA LYS A 293 -2.29 8.97 18.88
C LYS A 293 -0.82 9.33 18.72
N GLY A 294 0.09 8.50 19.22
CA GLY A 294 1.54 8.70 19.04
C GLY A 294 1.96 8.74 17.57
N ILE A 295 1.43 7.83 16.75
CA ILE A 295 1.68 7.82 15.30
C ILE A 295 1.17 9.11 14.64
N ILE A 296 -0.04 9.53 15.00
CA ILE A 296 -0.65 10.78 14.49
C ILE A 296 0.17 12.00 14.91
N ASP A 297 0.72 12.03 16.12
CA ASP A 297 1.55 13.13 16.60
C ASP A 297 2.87 13.23 15.85
N ILE A 298 3.55 12.11 15.61
CA ILE A 298 4.77 12.06 14.79
C ILE A 298 4.46 12.58 13.38
N ALA A 299 3.41 12.07 12.74
CA ALA A 299 3.02 12.49 11.40
C ALA A 299 2.60 13.97 11.35
N SER A 300 1.81 14.44 12.32
CA SER A 300 1.34 15.83 12.39
C SER A 300 2.48 16.83 12.56
N ALA A 301 3.59 16.42 13.19
CA ALA A 301 4.80 17.22 13.34
C ALA A 301 5.69 17.24 12.09
N LYS A 302 5.59 16.24 11.21
CA LYS A 302 6.49 16.06 10.05
C LYS A 302 5.82 16.21 8.68
N ALA A 303 4.49 16.17 8.65
CA ALA A 303 3.68 16.29 7.45
C ALA A 303 2.84 17.56 7.44
N ARG A 304 2.75 18.20 6.27
CA ARG A 304 1.88 19.39 6.10
C ARG A 304 0.40 19.05 6.29
N ARG A 305 -0.05 17.91 5.77
CA ARG A 305 -1.41 17.38 5.95
C ARG A 305 -1.37 15.91 6.36
N VAL A 306 -2.22 15.54 7.31
CA VAL A 306 -2.37 14.15 7.76
C VAL A 306 -3.81 13.69 7.55
N TYR A 307 -3.97 12.52 6.94
CA TYR A 307 -5.26 11.85 6.75
C TYR A 307 -5.24 10.54 7.52
N VAL A 308 -6.09 10.43 8.53
CA VAL A 308 -6.20 9.22 9.35
C VAL A 308 -7.41 8.45 8.87
N GLN A 309 -7.17 7.31 8.26
CA GLN A 309 -8.25 6.44 7.80
C GLN A 309 -8.85 5.69 8.99
N GLU A 310 -10.17 5.63 9.04
CA GLU A 310 -10.89 4.78 9.97
C GLU A 310 -10.44 3.33 9.81
N ILE A 311 -10.28 2.63 10.93
CA ILE A 311 -9.95 1.20 10.93
C ILE A 311 -10.99 0.48 10.07
N PHE A 312 -10.53 -0.21 9.04
CA PHE A 312 -11.43 -0.97 8.16
C PHE A 312 -12.20 -2.02 8.96
N PRO A 313 -13.42 -2.38 8.52
CA PRO A 313 -14.13 -3.51 9.08
C PRO A 313 -13.23 -4.75 9.06
N ASN A 314 -13.30 -5.56 10.11
CA ASN A 314 -12.65 -6.86 10.17
C ASN A 314 -13.73 -7.97 10.27
N PRO A 315 -14.27 -8.43 9.12
CA PRO A 315 -15.31 -9.47 9.10
C PRO A 315 -14.85 -10.83 9.63
N SER A 316 -13.54 -11.09 9.69
CA SER A 316 -12.97 -12.32 10.27
C SER A 316 -12.97 -12.32 11.81
N ALA A 317 -13.11 -11.16 12.44
CA ALA A 317 -13.04 -11.01 13.90
C ALA A 317 -14.39 -11.27 14.58
N THR A 318 -14.35 -11.56 15.88
CA THR A 318 -15.58 -11.72 16.69
C THR A 318 -16.35 -10.40 16.80
N PRO A 319 -17.69 -10.42 16.97
CA PRO A 319 -18.47 -9.20 17.13
C PRO A 319 -17.97 -8.28 18.27
N ALA A 320 -17.45 -8.87 19.35
CA ALA A 320 -16.85 -8.12 20.46
C ALA A 320 -15.61 -7.33 20.02
N ILE A 321 -14.71 -7.95 19.26
CA ILE A 321 -13.52 -7.27 18.72
C ILE A 321 -13.93 -6.18 17.72
N VAL A 322 -14.89 -6.45 16.82
CA VAL A 322 -15.36 -5.44 15.85
C VAL A 322 -15.94 -4.23 16.58
N LYS A 323 -16.69 -4.43 17.66
CA LYS A 323 -17.19 -3.35 18.54
C LYS A 323 -16.06 -2.56 19.20
N ASN A 324 -15.01 -3.24 19.64
CA ASN A 324 -13.85 -2.59 20.26
C ASN A 324 -13.03 -1.78 19.25
N LEU A 325 -12.83 -2.29 18.03
CA LEU A 325 -12.21 -1.53 16.93
C LEU A 325 -13.04 -0.29 16.56
N ALA A 326 -14.37 -0.41 16.55
CA ALA A 326 -15.27 0.74 16.38
C ALA A 326 -15.04 1.81 17.45
N TYR A 327 -14.90 1.39 18.71
CA TYR A 327 -14.61 2.28 19.82
C TYR A 327 -13.27 2.99 19.65
N VAL A 328 -12.21 2.25 19.27
CA VAL A 328 -10.90 2.84 18.93
C VAL A 328 -11.05 3.90 17.84
N SER A 329 -11.73 3.60 16.73
CA SER A 329 -11.99 4.55 15.64
C SER A 329 -12.70 5.84 16.09
N GLN A 330 -13.70 5.74 16.97
CA GLN A 330 -14.38 6.93 17.51
C GLN A 330 -13.45 7.79 18.37
N MET A 331 -12.61 7.16 19.20
CA MET A 331 -11.63 7.87 20.03
C MET A 331 -10.57 8.58 19.17
N ILE A 332 -10.12 7.94 18.10
CA ILE A 332 -9.17 8.53 17.15
C ILE A 332 -9.81 9.65 16.33
N LYS A 333 -11.07 9.50 15.90
CA LYS A 333 -11.83 10.57 15.24
C LYS A 333 -11.91 11.83 16.12
N ALA A 334 -12.24 11.65 17.41
CA ALA A 334 -12.29 12.76 18.36
C ALA A 334 -10.91 13.41 18.55
N TYR A 335 -9.83 12.61 18.59
CA TYR A 335 -8.47 13.13 18.68
C TYR A 335 -8.04 13.92 17.44
N CYS A 336 -8.34 13.42 16.24
CA CYS A 336 -8.03 14.13 15.00
C CYS A 336 -8.67 15.53 14.97
N ALA A 337 -9.90 15.68 15.51
CA ALA A 337 -10.59 16.95 15.57
C ALA A 337 -9.90 18.01 16.45
N THR A 338 -8.97 17.61 17.35
CA THR A 338 -8.19 18.57 18.16
C THR A 338 -6.95 19.10 17.43
N LYS A 339 -6.68 18.66 16.20
CA LYS A 339 -5.47 19.00 15.45
C LYS A 339 -5.85 19.73 14.16
N LYS A 340 -5.15 20.83 13.85
CA LYS A 340 -5.49 21.70 12.69
C LYS A 340 -5.13 21.09 11.33
N ASN A 341 -4.07 20.28 11.26
CA ASN A 341 -3.58 19.68 10.02
C ASN A 341 -3.97 18.20 9.84
N VAL A 342 -4.81 17.65 10.71
CA VAL A 342 -5.22 16.24 10.69
C VAL A 342 -6.69 16.13 10.31
N LYS A 343 -7.02 15.23 9.39
CA LYS A 343 -8.39 14.92 8.97
C LYS A 343 -8.66 13.43 9.19
N PHE A 344 -9.76 13.12 9.86
CA PHE A 344 -10.26 11.74 9.94
C PHE A 344 -11.08 11.41 8.69
N VAL A 345 -10.80 10.28 8.06
CA VAL A 345 -11.40 9.83 6.80
C VAL A 345 -12.06 8.47 7.01
N SER A 346 -13.31 8.30 6.59
CA SER A 346 -14.03 7.03 6.78
C SER A 346 -14.52 6.47 5.45
N ALA A 347 -14.16 5.21 5.20
CA ALA A 347 -14.77 4.37 4.18
C ALA A 347 -15.68 3.28 4.79
N TYR A 348 -15.74 3.16 6.11
CA TYR A 348 -16.32 2.02 6.84
C TYR A 348 -17.75 1.71 6.36
N GLY A 349 -18.61 2.72 6.29
CA GLY A 349 -20.02 2.56 5.86
C GLY A 349 -20.19 2.05 4.43
N LYS A 350 -19.20 2.24 3.55
CA LYS A 350 -19.21 1.73 2.16
C LYS A 350 -18.66 0.30 2.05
N MET A 351 -17.94 -0.16 3.08
CA MET A 351 -17.25 -1.45 3.14
C MET A 351 -18.04 -2.55 3.88
N VAL A 352 -19.05 -2.19 4.66
CA VAL A 352 -19.97 -3.13 5.33
C VAL A 352 -21.23 -3.38 4.49
N ASN A 353 -21.91 -4.50 4.73
CA ASN A 353 -23.18 -4.81 4.05
C ASN A 353 -24.27 -3.74 4.32
N ALA A 354 -25.08 -3.45 3.31
CA ALA A 354 -26.05 -2.33 3.31
C ALA A 354 -27.16 -2.42 4.38
N ASN A 355 -27.33 -3.59 5.02
CA ASN A 355 -28.36 -3.82 6.04
C ASN A 355 -27.85 -3.66 7.48
N THR A 356 -26.62 -3.21 7.67
CA THR A 356 -26.01 -3.09 9.00
C THR A 356 -25.58 -1.65 9.27
N TRP A 357 -26.42 -0.94 10.01
CA TRP A 357 -26.29 0.49 10.27
C TRP A 357 -25.42 0.83 11.49
N VAL A 358 -24.83 -0.16 12.16
CA VAL A 358 -24.11 0.01 13.43
C VAL A 358 -22.68 -0.52 13.33
N VAL A 359 -21.69 0.37 13.47
CA VAL A 359 -20.27 0.01 13.62
C VAL A 359 -20.13 -0.91 14.84
N GLY A 360 -19.56 -2.11 14.68
CA GLY A 360 -19.49 -3.10 15.76
C GLY A 360 -20.61 -4.15 15.81
N SER A 361 -21.57 -4.16 14.87
CA SER A 361 -22.68 -5.13 14.90
C SER A 361 -22.32 -6.57 14.46
N GLY A 362 -21.04 -6.86 14.18
CA GLY A 362 -20.64 -8.13 13.56
C GLY A 362 -21.11 -8.27 12.11
N ALA A 363 -21.51 -7.15 11.49
CA ALA A 363 -21.81 -7.10 10.07
C ALA A 363 -20.68 -7.68 9.24
N GLY A 364 -20.97 -8.72 8.47
CA GLY A 364 -20.04 -9.21 7.46
C GLY A 364 -19.65 -8.11 6.48
N GLY A 365 -18.47 -8.25 5.88
CA GLY A 365 -17.99 -7.35 4.85
C GLY A 365 -18.93 -7.31 3.64
N ARG A 366 -19.00 -6.16 2.98
CA ARG A 366 -19.74 -6.02 1.73
C ARG A 366 -19.19 -7.01 0.70
N ALA A 367 -20.10 -7.62 -0.07
CA ALA A 367 -19.71 -8.54 -1.14
C ALA A 367 -18.65 -7.90 -2.05
N GLY A 368 -17.55 -8.63 -2.24
CA GLY A 368 -16.42 -8.23 -3.07
C GLY A 368 -15.46 -7.20 -2.49
N VAL A 369 -15.71 -6.69 -1.27
CA VAL A 369 -14.78 -5.75 -0.62
C VAL A 369 -13.60 -6.47 0.02
N PHE A 370 -13.84 -7.66 0.57
CA PHE A 370 -12.83 -8.45 1.28
C PHE A 370 -12.57 -9.77 0.56
N ASN A 371 -11.37 -10.29 0.74
CA ASN A 371 -10.97 -11.56 0.17
C ASN A 371 -11.79 -12.69 0.80
N PRO A 372 -12.50 -13.52 0.00
CA PRO A 372 -13.33 -14.60 0.55
C PRO A 372 -12.53 -15.67 1.30
N ALA A 373 -11.22 -15.82 1.03
CA ALA A 373 -10.40 -16.85 1.66
C ALA A 373 -10.01 -16.53 3.11
N ASP A 374 -9.80 -15.25 3.45
CA ASP A 374 -9.41 -14.83 4.81
C ASP A 374 -10.40 -13.85 5.47
N ASN A 375 -11.33 -13.31 4.70
CA ASN A 375 -12.36 -12.37 5.13
C ASN A 375 -11.79 -11.16 5.91
N LEU A 376 -10.57 -10.74 5.57
CA LEU A 376 -9.81 -9.70 6.27
C LEU A 376 -9.17 -8.73 5.30
N HIS A 377 -8.39 -9.22 4.33
CA HIS A 377 -7.69 -8.36 3.40
C HIS A 377 -8.67 -7.81 2.36
N THR A 378 -8.50 -6.55 1.97
CA THR A 378 -9.32 -5.96 0.91
C THR A 378 -9.06 -6.67 -0.43
N GLN A 379 -10.11 -6.88 -1.21
CA GLN A 379 -9.98 -7.09 -2.65
C GLN A 379 -9.73 -5.75 -3.33
N PRO A 380 -9.29 -5.71 -4.61
CA PRO A 380 -9.11 -4.44 -5.33
C PRO A 380 -10.33 -3.51 -5.28
N TYR A 381 -11.55 -4.06 -5.25
CA TYR A 381 -12.78 -3.27 -5.08
C TYR A 381 -12.87 -2.60 -3.69
N GLY A 382 -12.47 -3.31 -2.64
CA GLY A 382 -12.34 -2.74 -1.30
C GLY A 382 -11.22 -1.71 -1.20
N GLY A 383 -10.09 -1.95 -1.88
CA GLY A 383 -8.98 -1.00 -2.01
C GLY A 383 -9.43 0.29 -2.69
N TRP A 384 -10.24 0.20 -3.76
CA TRP A 384 -10.85 1.34 -4.43
C TRP A 384 -11.78 2.12 -3.49
N ILE A 385 -12.71 1.44 -2.81
CA ILE A 385 -13.62 2.10 -1.84
C ILE A 385 -12.85 2.84 -0.75
N GLY A 386 -11.81 2.20 -0.19
CA GLY A 386 -10.94 2.79 0.83
C GLY A 386 -10.17 4.00 0.27
N GLY A 387 -9.59 3.85 -0.92
CA GLY A 387 -8.82 4.88 -1.61
C GLY A 387 -9.66 6.09 -2.00
N SER A 388 -10.87 5.89 -2.53
CA SER A 388 -11.78 6.98 -2.90
C SER A 388 -12.11 7.89 -1.72
N ALA A 389 -12.30 7.35 -0.51
CA ALA A 389 -12.54 8.19 0.67
C ALA A 389 -11.34 9.09 1.00
N VAL A 390 -10.11 8.58 0.79
CA VAL A 390 -8.86 9.36 0.96
C VAL A 390 -8.73 10.40 -0.15
N VAL A 391 -9.00 10.03 -1.41
CA VAL A 391 -9.01 10.93 -2.55
C VAL A 391 -10.01 12.07 -2.35
N ASP A 392 -11.24 11.79 -1.93
CA ASP A 392 -12.27 12.78 -1.63
C ASP A 392 -11.85 13.78 -0.53
N ALA A 393 -11.04 13.32 0.43
CA ALA A 393 -10.53 14.18 1.51
C ALA A 393 -9.32 15.02 1.04
N MET A 394 -8.42 14.41 0.28
CA MET A 394 -7.20 15.02 -0.25
C MET A 394 -7.48 16.02 -1.37
N SER A 395 -8.50 15.79 -2.20
CA SER A 395 -8.85 16.64 -3.34
C SER A 395 -9.27 18.06 -2.93
N LYS A 396 -9.59 18.26 -1.66
CA LYS A 396 -9.88 19.57 -1.05
C LYS A 396 -8.63 20.41 -0.82
N ASP A 397 -7.48 19.76 -0.69
CA ASP A 397 -6.20 20.41 -0.41
C ASP A 397 -5.24 20.34 -1.63
N TYR A 398 -5.45 19.36 -2.52
CA TYR A 398 -4.57 19.05 -3.64
C TYR A 398 -5.37 18.82 -4.93
N PRO A 399 -4.89 19.29 -6.09
CA PRO A 399 -5.55 19.00 -7.36
C PRO A 399 -5.46 17.50 -7.65
N ILE A 400 -6.55 16.91 -8.16
CA ILE A 400 -6.52 15.58 -8.80
C ILE A 400 -5.81 15.74 -10.14
N GLU A 401 -5.03 14.73 -10.55
CA GLU A 401 -4.40 14.76 -11.85
C GLU A 401 -5.46 14.74 -12.95
N ALA A 402 -5.38 15.70 -13.88
CA ALA A 402 -6.28 15.75 -15.01
C ALA A 402 -6.01 14.54 -15.93
N PRO A 403 -7.05 13.90 -16.50
CA PRO A 403 -6.84 12.86 -17.49
C PRO A 403 -6.06 13.40 -18.69
N GLU A 404 -5.06 12.65 -19.14
CA GLU A 404 -4.32 13.01 -20.35
C GLU A 404 -5.08 12.51 -21.59
N TYR A 405 -5.77 13.43 -22.27
CA TYR A 405 -6.54 13.13 -23.49
C TYR A 405 -5.71 13.11 -24.78
N THR A 406 -4.43 13.47 -24.73
CA THR A 406 -3.57 13.64 -25.91
C THR A 406 -2.75 12.40 -26.28
N THR A 407 -2.40 12.31 -27.56
CA THR A 407 -1.32 11.43 -28.05
C THR A 407 0.00 11.83 -27.40
N LEU A 408 0.83 10.84 -27.06
CA LEU A 408 2.12 11.09 -26.43
C LEU A 408 3.19 11.45 -27.46
N ASP A 409 4.13 12.31 -27.04
CA ASP A 409 5.28 12.68 -27.85
C ASP A 409 6.28 11.51 -27.95
N THR A 410 6.79 11.31 -29.16
CA THR A 410 7.94 10.44 -29.42
C THR A 410 9.20 11.01 -28.77
N TRP A 411 10.18 10.14 -28.49
CA TRP A 411 11.47 10.57 -27.94
C TRP A 411 12.11 11.67 -28.78
N ASN A 412 12.38 12.82 -28.15
CA ASN A 412 13.18 13.89 -28.73
C ASN A 412 14.63 13.78 -28.21
N PRO A 413 15.62 13.43 -29.04
CA PRO A 413 16.99 13.21 -28.57
C PRO A 413 17.73 14.51 -28.19
N VAL A 414 17.31 15.67 -28.69
CA VAL A 414 17.94 16.95 -28.36
C VAL A 414 17.48 17.42 -26.99
N LEU A 415 16.16 17.38 -26.76
CA LEU A 415 15.56 17.84 -25.51
C LEU A 415 15.55 16.76 -24.41
N GLN A 416 15.76 15.50 -24.77
CA GLN A 416 15.68 14.33 -23.88
C GLN A 416 14.32 14.20 -23.17
N ILE A 417 13.25 14.47 -23.91
CA ILE A 417 11.86 14.38 -23.43
C ILE A 417 11.04 13.45 -24.31
N GLY A 418 9.92 12.96 -23.78
CA GLY A 418 9.00 12.07 -24.47
C GLY A 418 9.21 10.59 -24.13
N SER A 419 8.46 9.74 -24.80
CA SER A 419 8.49 8.29 -24.59
C SER A 419 9.66 7.64 -25.31
N LEU A 420 10.43 6.82 -24.60
CA LEU A 420 11.55 6.02 -25.14
C LEU A 420 11.06 4.86 -26.02
N ASN A 421 9.87 4.31 -25.73
CA ASN A 421 9.30 3.23 -26.51
C ASN A 421 8.40 3.74 -27.64
N THR A 422 8.28 2.94 -28.71
CA THR A 422 7.76 3.40 -30.01
C THR A 422 6.25 3.50 -30.10
N ASN A 423 5.51 2.76 -29.26
CA ASN A 423 4.06 2.76 -29.25
C ASN A 423 3.52 2.82 -27.81
N PRO A 424 3.65 3.99 -27.15
CA PRO A 424 3.28 4.14 -25.75
C PRO A 424 1.77 4.25 -25.52
N THR A 425 0.96 4.45 -26.57
CA THR A 425 -0.51 4.50 -26.53
C THR A 425 -1.17 3.16 -26.88
N LEU A 426 -0.36 2.11 -27.07
CA LEU A 426 -0.82 0.75 -27.33
C LEU A 426 -1.79 0.67 -28.51
N ARG A 427 -1.53 1.39 -29.61
CA ARG A 427 -2.41 1.43 -30.80
C ARG A 427 -1.99 0.46 -31.89
N GLY A 428 -2.90 0.09 -32.77
CA GLY A 428 -2.56 -0.72 -33.94
C GLY A 428 -3.79 -1.07 -34.76
N SER A 429 -3.57 -1.51 -36.00
CA SER A 429 -4.63 -1.71 -37.01
C SER A 429 -5.05 -3.17 -37.21
N ALA A 430 -4.87 -4.02 -36.19
CA ALA A 430 -5.11 -5.47 -36.22
C ALA A 430 -4.02 -6.29 -36.90
N GLY A 431 -2.80 -6.27 -36.35
CA GLY A 431 -1.92 -7.42 -36.48
C GLY A 431 -2.65 -8.65 -35.94
N ALA A 432 -3.03 -9.58 -36.82
CA ALA A 432 -3.75 -10.78 -36.41
C ALA A 432 -2.87 -11.56 -35.42
N GLY A 433 -3.31 -11.65 -34.16
CA GLY A 433 -2.92 -12.73 -33.26
C GLY A 433 -3.39 -14.05 -33.86
N SER A 434 -2.68 -14.52 -34.89
CA SER A 434 -3.06 -15.69 -35.66
C SER A 434 -2.70 -16.94 -34.86
N GLY A 435 -3.56 -17.28 -33.90
CA GLY A 435 -3.74 -18.63 -33.34
C GLY A 435 -2.52 -19.31 -32.70
N SER A 436 -1.37 -18.65 -32.63
CA SER A 436 -0.13 -19.14 -32.05
C SER A 436 0.13 -18.29 -30.81
N ASN A 437 0.28 -18.96 -29.67
CA ASN A 437 0.44 -18.38 -28.32
C ASN A 437 -0.85 -17.98 -27.57
N GLY A 438 -2.04 -18.45 -27.98
CA GLY A 438 -3.25 -18.37 -27.15
C GLY A 438 -3.87 -16.97 -26.93
N ILE A 439 -3.48 -15.98 -27.75
CA ILE A 439 -4.09 -14.64 -27.81
C ILE A 439 -4.79 -14.46 -29.16
N THR A 440 -6.05 -14.01 -29.14
CA THR A 440 -6.86 -13.74 -30.33
C THR A 440 -7.29 -12.27 -30.35
N GLY A 441 -7.21 -11.59 -31.49
CA GLY A 441 -7.59 -10.17 -31.63
C GLY A 441 -6.42 -9.28 -32.09
N PRO A 442 -6.60 -7.95 -32.11
CA PRO A 442 -5.54 -7.02 -32.47
C PRO A 442 -4.44 -6.99 -31.40
N ILE A 443 -3.19 -6.92 -31.85
CA ILE A 443 -2.04 -6.59 -31.01
C ILE A 443 -1.56 -5.18 -31.38
N PRO A 444 -1.16 -4.34 -30.41
CA PRO A 444 -0.59 -3.03 -30.70
C PRO A 444 0.65 -3.12 -31.60
N ASP A 445 0.81 -2.15 -32.51
CA ASP A 445 1.93 -2.14 -33.46
C ASP A 445 3.27 -2.09 -32.72
N GLY A 446 4.22 -2.94 -33.10
CA GLY A 446 5.52 -3.05 -32.43
C GLY A 446 5.51 -3.77 -31.07
N TRP A 447 4.37 -4.38 -30.69
CA TRP A 447 4.26 -5.29 -29.54
C TRP A 447 4.11 -6.74 -30.01
N THR A 448 4.56 -7.68 -29.17
CA THR A 448 4.51 -9.13 -29.43
C THR A 448 3.67 -9.83 -28.37
N GLY A 449 2.76 -10.71 -28.80
CA GLY A 449 1.93 -11.54 -27.92
C GLY A 449 2.54 -12.91 -27.60
N ALA A 450 2.46 -13.34 -26.35
CA ALA A 450 2.94 -14.63 -25.87
C ALA A 450 2.05 -15.21 -24.75
N ARG A 451 2.25 -16.49 -24.42
CA ARG A 451 1.59 -17.20 -23.31
C ARG A 451 2.61 -18.04 -22.56
N SER A 452 2.46 -18.13 -21.23
CA SER A 452 3.43 -18.79 -20.35
C SER A 452 3.28 -20.30 -20.19
N GLY A 453 2.35 -20.96 -20.90
CA GLY A 453 2.12 -22.39 -20.78
C GLY A 453 1.18 -22.97 -21.84
N GLY A 454 0.94 -24.29 -21.76
CA GLY A 454 0.11 -25.05 -22.70
C GLY A 454 -1.34 -25.29 -22.26
N GLY A 455 -1.88 -24.50 -21.32
CA GLY A 455 -3.22 -24.72 -20.74
C GLY A 455 -4.38 -24.48 -21.71
N VAL A 456 -5.60 -24.28 -21.20
CA VAL A 456 -6.81 -23.96 -21.99
C VAL A 456 -7.33 -22.53 -21.82
N GLN A 457 -6.65 -21.70 -21.02
CA GLN A 457 -7.02 -20.30 -20.85
C GLN A 457 -6.92 -19.52 -22.18
N VAL A 458 -7.96 -18.74 -22.49
CA VAL A 458 -8.04 -17.92 -23.71
C VAL A 458 -7.87 -16.45 -23.32
N CYS A 459 -7.15 -15.70 -24.16
CA CYS A 459 -7.11 -14.24 -24.10
C CYS A 459 -7.64 -13.66 -25.41
N VAL A 460 -8.66 -12.81 -25.33
CA VAL A 460 -9.19 -12.03 -26.44
C VAL A 460 -8.80 -10.58 -26.23
N THR A 461 -8.15 -9.98 -27.22
CA THR A 461 -7.79 -8.56 -27.20
C THR A 461 -8.77 -7.73 -28.02
N SER A 462 -8.93 -6.45 -27.67
CA SER A 462 -9.76 -5.51 -28.43
C SER A 462 -9.40 -4.06 -28.12
N PHE A 463 -9.88 -3.12 -28.93
CA PHE A 463 -9.88 -1.69 -28.61
C PHE A 463 -11.28 -1.27 -28.15
N LYS A 464 -11.36 -0.56 -27.02
CA LYS A 464 -12.63 -0.14 -26.41
C LYS A 464 -12.59 1.34 -26.03
N PRO A 465 -13.71 2.07 -26.11
CA PRO A 465 -13.76 3.43 -25.57
C PRO A 465 -13.36 3.47 -24.09
N ALA A 466 -12.64 4.51 -23.67
CA ALA A 466 -12.29 4.68 -22.26
C ALA A 466 -13.47 5.26 -21.45
N PRO A 467 -13.65 4.85 -20.17
CA PRO A 467 -14.71 5.35 -19.29
C PRO A 467 -14.77 6.88 -19.15
N ASP A 468 -13.60 7.52 -19.21
CA ASP A 468 -13.44 8.96 -18.99
C ASP A 468 -13.51 9.77 -20.30
N GLY A 469 -13.90 9.14 -21.41
CA GLY A 469 -13.97 9.77 -22.73
C GLY A 469 -12.62 10.08 -23.37
N GLY A 470 -11.52 9.60 -22.77
CA GLY A 470 -10.19 9.74 -23.35
C GLY A 470 -9.89 8.74 -24.45
N LEU A 471 -8.59 8.63 -24.76
CA LEU A 471 -8.07 7.65 -25.70
C LEU A 471 -8.60 6.24 -25.37
N ASP A 472 -9.09 5.51 -26.38
CA ASP A 472 -9.47 4.09 -26.28
C ASP A 472 -8.48 3.23 -25.45
N LEU A 473 -8.98 2.19 -24.82
CA LEU A 473 -8.22 1.19 -24.08
C LEU A 473 -7.88 0.04 -25.01
N PHE A 474 -6.63 -0.41 -24.98
CA PHE A 474 -6.26 -1.77 -25.37
C PHE A 474 -6.71 -2.72 -24.27
N ALA A 475 -7.73 -3.53 -24.53
CA ALA A 475 -8.30 -4.45 -23.56
C ALA A 475 -7.80 -5.88 -23.76
N MET A 476 -7.48 -6.56 -22.66
CA MET A 476 -7.17 -7.99 -22.59
C MET A 476 -8.23 -8.70 -21.77
N ALA A 477 -9.12 -9.44 -22.43
CA ALA A 477 -10.16 -10.25 -21.81
C ALA A 477 -9.68 -11.70 -21.69
N VAL A 478 -9.51 -12.18 -20.46
CA VAL A 478 -9.06 -13.53 -20.17
C VAL A 478 -10.20 -14.39 -19.62
N SER A 479 -10.26 -15.65 -20.03
CA SER A 479 -11.23 -16.60 -19.49
C SER A 479 -10.74 -18.05 -19.56
N GLY A 480 -11.27 -18.90 -18.69
CA GLY A 480 -11.07 -20.35 -18.71
C GLY A 480 -10.40 -20.89 -17.45
N ALA A 481 -10.27 -22.22 -17.39
CA ALA A 481 -9.52 -22.90 -16.35
C ALA A 481 -8.04 -22.94 -16.75
N GLY A 482 -7.25 -21.97 -16.26
CA GLY A 482 -5.79 -21.98 -16.46
C GLY A 482 -5.09 -23.06 -15.64
N ALA A 483 -3.80 -23.26 -15.87
CA ALA A 483 -2.91 -23.86 -14.87
C ALA A 483 -2.50 -22.80 -13.82
N ALA A 484 -2.03 -23.23 -12.65
CA ALA A 484 -1.48 -22.31 -11.66
C ALA A 484 -0.34 -21.47 -12.26
N GLY A 485 -0.43 -20.14 -12.18
CA GLY A 485 0.59 -19.22 -12.70
C GLY A 485 0.55 -18.99 -14.22
N GLU A 486 -0.46 -19.50 -14.92
CA GLU A 486 -0.65 -19.23 -16.34
C GLU A 486 -1.00 -17.76 -16.61
N TYR A 487 -0.45 -17.18 -17.68
CA TYR A 487 -0.73 -15.82 -18.12
C TYR A 487 -0.51 -15.65 -19.63
N HIS A 488 -1.15 -14.61 -20.15
CA HIS A 488 -0.94 -14.06 -21.48
C HIS A 488 -0.17 -12.75 -21.34
N GLU A 489 0.77 -12.53 -22.25
CA GLU A 489 1.68 -11.40 -22.21
C GLU A 489 1.66 -10.65 -23.54
N ILE A 490 1.65 -9.32 -23.49
CA ILE A 490 2.19 -8.51 -24.58
C ILE A 490 3.49 -7.84 -24.13
N SER A 491 4.47 -7.79 -25.03
CA SER A 491 5.80 -7.24 -24.75
C SER A 491 6.36 -6.41 -25.89
N GLN A 492 7.23 -5.47 -25.55
CA GLN A 492 7.98 -4.65 -26.50
C GLN A 492 9.42 -4.50 -26.02
N ILE A 493 10.38 -4.73 -26.92
CA ILE A 493 11.78 -4.42 -26.67
C ILE A 493 12.02 -2.95 -27.02
N VAL A 494 12.65 -2.23 -26.11
CA VAL A 494 12.96 -0.80 -26.18
C VAL A 494 14.46 -0.63 -26.13
N PRO A 495 15.14 -0.47 -27.28
CA PRO A 495 16.54 -0.07 -27.31
C PRO A 495 16.72 1.30 -26.65
N LEU A 496 17.75 1.45 -25.83
CA LEU A 496 18.08 2.76 -25.26
C LEU A 496 18.67 3.67 -26.35
N PRO A 497 18.16 4.91 -26.50
CA PRO A 497 18.79 5.91 -27.36
C PRO A 497 20.23 6.18 -26.94
N THR A 498 21.11 6.56 -27.88
CA THR A 498 22.54 6.80 -27.61
C THR A 498 22.82 7.92 -26.61
N ASN A 499 21.87 8.83 -26.41
CA ASN A 499 21.90 9.93 -25.45
C ASN A 499 21.22 9.60 -24.11
N VAL A 500 20.86 8.33 -23.89
CA VAL A 500 20.41 7.77 -22.62
C VAL A 500 21.45 6.72 -22.20
N THR A 501 22.13 6.97 -21.09
CA THR A 501 23.36 6.24 -20.71
C THR A 501 23.29 5.73 -19.27
N ALA A 502 24.26 4.90 -18.87
CA ALA A 502 24.36 4.47 -17.48
C ALA A 502 24.49 5.67 -16.53
N GLY A 503 23.77 5.63 -15.40
CA GLY A 503 23.63 6.74 -14.46
C GLY A 503 22.44 7.67 -14.72
N ASP A 504 21.81 7.60 -15.90
CA ASP A 504 20.51 8.26 -16.13
C ASP A 504 19.40 7.51 -15.39
N TYR A 505 18.29 8.22 -15.11
CA TYR A 505 17.13 7.66 -14.43
C TYR A 505 15.94 7.54 -15.38
N VAL A 506 15.20 6.44 -15.24
CA VAL A 506 14.03 6.09 -16.07
C VAL A 506 12.90 5.55 -15.21
N GLN A 507 11.67 5.77 -15.63
CA GLN A 507 10.48 5.24 -14.96
C GLN A 507 9.48 4.66 -15.94
N LEU A 508 8.66 3.74 -15.46
CA LEU A 508 7.49 3.21 -16.16
C LEU A 508 6.27 4.04 -15.78
N VAL A 509 5.47 4.39 -16.78
CA VAL A 509 4.16 5.00 -16.55
C VAL A 509 3.12 4.15 -17.27
N ALA A 510 2.11 3.70 -16.54
CA ALA A 510 1.00 2.94 -17.10
C ALA A 510 -0.34 3.52 -16.70
N GLU A 511 -1.27 3.52 -17.64
CA GLU A 511 -2.66 3.84 -17.42
C GLU A 511 -3.50 2.58 -17.61
N THR A 512 -4.03 2.06 -16.50
CA THR A 512 -4.71 0.77 -16.46
C THR A 512 -6.10 0.90 -15.85
N CYS A 513 -7.04 0.08 -16.28
CA CYS A 513 -8.41 0.04 -15.79
C CYS A 513 -8.87 -1.41 -15.63
N ILE A 514 -9.56 -1.70 -14.53
CA ILE A 514 -10.28 -2.98 -14.37
C ILE A 514 -11.66 -2.79 -15.01
N LEU A 515 -11.92 -3.50 -16.11
CA LEU A 515 -13.19 -3.39 -16.84
C LEU A 515 -14.26 -4.30 -16.23
N SER A 516 -13.91 -5.56 -15.96
CA SER A 516 -14.80 -6.50 -15.29
C SER A 516 -14.06 -7.72 -14.77
N THR A 517 -14.66 -8.43 -13.82
CA THR A 517 -14.22 -9.76 -13.36
C THR A 517 -15.43 -10.64 -13.02
N THR A 518 -15.34 -11.93 -13.30
CA THR A 518 -16.36 -12.94 -12.96
C THR A 518 -15.72 -14.24 -12.48
N GLY A 519 -16.48 -15.05 -11.74
CA GLY A 519 -15.97 -16.28 -11.13
C GLY A 519 -14.78 -15.99 -10.21
N ASN A 520 -13.69 -16.75 -10.37
CA ASN A 520 -12.45 -16.53 -9.62
C ASN A 520 -11.63 -15.31 -10.09
N GLY A 521 -12.06 -14.62 -11.15
CA GLY A 521 -11.46 -13.38 -11.60
C GLY A 521 -10.06 -13.54 -12.22
N ILE A 522 -9.24 -12.51 -12.06
CA ILE A 522 -7.89 -12.39 -12.64
C ILE A 522 -6.85 -12.70 -11.56
N GLY A 523 -6.07 -13.76 -11.73
CA GLY A 523 -5.01 -14.18 -10.80
C GLY A 523 -3.68 -13.49 -11.04
N THR A 524 -3.43 -13.10 -12.30
CA THR A 524 -2.20 -12.45 -12.72
C THR A 524 -2.55 -11.13 -13.40
N LEU A 525 -2.12 -10.02 -12.82
CA LEU A 525 -1.93 -8.75 -13.51
C LEU A 525 -0.54 -8.24 -13.12
N THR A 526 0.34 -8.08 -14.10
CA THR A 526 1.70 -7.59 -13.86
C THR A 526 2.11 -6.60 -14.93
N ILE A 527 2.65 -5.46 -14.51
CA ILE A 527 3.19 -4.41 -15.38
C ILE A 527 4.62 -4.14 -14.94
N TYR A 528 5.58 -4.42 -15.82
CA TYR A 528 7.00 -4.28 -15.49
C TYR A 528 7.86 -4.13 -16.75
N ALA A 529 9.12 -3.77 -16.56
CA ALA A 529 10.13 -3.83 -17.62
C ALA A 529 11.34 -4.65 -17.16
N ALA A 530 12.17 -5.09 -18.12
CA ALA A 530 13.33 -5.95 -17.86
C ALA A 530 14.55 -5.54 -18.70
N GLY A 531 15.62 -5.07 -18.06
CA GLY A 531 16.91 -4.77 -18.67
C GLY A 531 17.90 -5.92 -18.50
N GLY A 532 17.58 -7.09 -19.05
CA GLY A 532 18.32 -8.34 -18.78
C GLY A 532 17.88 -9.01 -17.46
N ALA A 533 18.75 -9.83 -16.87
CA ALA A 533 18.49 -10.51 -15.59
C ALA A 533 18.69 -9.60 -14.36
N THR A 534 19.20 -8.38 -14.56
CA THR A 534 19.76 -7.52 -13.50
C THR A 534 18.94 -6.27 -13.19
N GLN A 535 17.97 -5.87 -14.03
CA GLN A 535 17.10 -4.72 -13.79
C GLN A 535 15.64 -5.04 -14.12
N LEU A 536 14.78 -5.08 -13.10
CA LEU A 536 13.35 -5.37 -13.25
C LEU A 536 12.48 -4.35 -12.48
N PRO A 537 12.16 -3.16 -13.04
CA PRO A 537 11.19 -2.27 -12.42
C PRO A 537 9.77 -2.86 -12.54
N TYR A 538 9.16 -3.24 -11.40
CA TYR A 538 7.79 -3.70 -11.32
C TYR A 538 6.88 -2.55 -10.89
N LEU A 539 6.08 -2.03 -11.82
CA LEU A 539 5.11 -0.98 -11.52
C LEU A 539 3.94 -1.54 -10.71
N LEU A 540 3.35 -2.64 -11.19
CA LEU A 540 2.11 -3.18 -10.66
C LEU A 540 2.17 -4.70 -10.63
N GLN A 541 1.72 -5.28 -9.52
CA GLN A 541 1.44 -6.70 -9.44
C GLN A 541 0.19 -6.96 -8.60
N THR A 542 -0.62 -7.92 -9.03
CA THR A 542 -1.63 -8.52 -8.19
C THR A 542 -1.04 -9.68 -7.42
N SER A 543 -1.07 -9.55 -6.13
CA SER A 543 -0.55 -10.57 -5.21
C SER A 543 -1.65 -11.56 -4.76
N ARG A 544 -2.91 -11.21 -5.05
CA ARG A 544 -4.11 -12.04 -4.93
C ARG A 544 -5.01 -11.82 -6.14
N ALA A 545 -5.92 -12.76 -6.40
CA ALA A 545 -6.84 -12.64 -7.52
C ALA A 545 -7.73 -11.39 -7.41
N ILE A 546 -7.82 -10.60 -8.49
CA ILE A 546 -8.81 -9.53 -8.66
C ILE A 546 -10.16 -10.20 -8.89
N GLN A 547 -11.07 -10.06 -7.93
CA GLN A 547 -12.40 -10.65 -7.99
C GLN A 547 -13.49 -9.58 -7.82
N THR A 548 -14.71 -9.92 -8.23
CA THR A 548 -15.96 -9.19 -7.89
C THR A 548 -16.02 -7.71 -8.28
N PHE A 549 -15.15 -7.26 -9.19
CA PHE A 549 -15.34 -6.02 -9.93
C PHE A 549 -16.42 -6.24 -11.00
N THR A 550 -17.66 -5.88 -10.69
CA THR A 550 -18.81 -5.98 -11.60
C THR A 550 -19.07 -4.70 -12.40
N THR A 551 -18.37 -3.61 -12.06
CA THR A 551 -18.44 -2.32 -12.74
C THR A 551 -17.04 -1.91 -13.16
N GLU A 552 -16.97 -1.12 -14.22
CA GLU A 552 -15.74 -0.51 -14.68
C GLU A 552 -15.15 0.42 -13.61
N ALA A 553 -13.87 0.24 -13.31
CA ALA A 553 -13.11 1.06 -12.36
C ALA A 553 -12.64 2.38 -13.03
N PRO A 554 -12.25 3.41 -12.27
CA PRO A 554 -11.55 4.56 -12.87
C PRO A 554 -10.21 4.13 -13.47
N VAL A 555 -9.76 4.86 -14.49
CA VAL A 555 -8.40 4.69 -15.04
C VAL A 555 -7.38 5.10 -13.99
N LEU A 556 -6.46 4.18 -13.68
CA LEU A 556 -5.35 4.39 -12.75
C LEU A 556 -4.10 4.79 -13.53
N LYS A 557 -3.58 5.98 -13.26
CA LYS A 557 -2.28 6.43 -13.79
C LYS A 557 -1.18 6.17 -12.77
N LEU A 558 -0.46 5.07 -12.94
CA LEU A 558 0.59 4.63 -12.03
C LEU A 558 1.97 4.94 -12.63
N ARG A 559 2.91 5.33 -11.76
CA ARG A 559 4.30 5.63 -12.13
C ARG A 559 5.26 4.85 -11.23
N SER A 560 6.24 4.19 -11.83
CA SER A 560 7.22 3.44 -11.06
C SER A 560 8.15 4.42 -10.36
N PHE A 561 8.89 3.93 -9.38
CA PHE A 561 10.02 4.67 -8.88
C PHE A 561 11.05 4.94 -10.01
N PRO A 562 11.70 6.11 -10.01
CA PRO A 562 12.87 6.36 -10.85
C PRO A 562 13.96 5.31 -10.62
N MET A 563 14.32 4.59 -11.67
CA MET A 563 15.35 3.58 -11.66
C MET A 563 16.59 4.09 -12.41
N GLU A 564 17.75 4.01 -11.78
CA GLU A 564 19.02 4.28 -12.43
C GLU A 564 19.34 3.21 -13.49
N ILE A 565 19.80 3.61 -14.66
CA ILE A 565 20.28 2.69 -15.71
C ILE A 565 21.67 2.18 -15.32
N LEU A 566 21.82 0.85 -15.22
CA LEU A 566 23.10 0.25 -14.87
C LEU A 566 24.05 0.16 -16.08
N GLN A 567 25.35 0.10 -15.79
CA GLN A 567 26.37 -0.13 -16.80
C GLN A 567 26.10 -1.44 -17.57
N GLY A 568 26.19 -1.38 -18.90
CA GLY A 568 25.99 -2.54 -19.78
C GLY A 568 24.54 -2.76 -20.21
N VAL A 569 23.57 -2.02 -19.66
CA VAL A 569 22.18 -2.09 -20.12
C VAL A 569 22.01 -1.24 -21.37
N THR A 570 21.57 -1.88 -22.45
CA THR A 570 21.36 -1.24 -23.77
C THR A 570 19.90 -1.26 -24.23
N SER A 571 19.03 -1.98 -23.52
CA SER A 571 17.61 -2.09 -23.85
C SER A 571 16.80 -2.58 -22.66
N PHE A 572 15.51 -2.27 -22.66
CA PHE A 572 14.53 -2.84 -21.74
C PHE A 572 13.44 -3.60 -22.50
N THR A 573 12.94 -4.70 -21.95
CA THR A 573 11.73 -5.37 -22.42
C THR A 573 10.57 -4.98 -21.53
N MET A 574 9.66 -4.15 -22.03
CA MET A 574 8.40 -3.80 -21.36
C MET A 574 7.39 -4.94 -21.50
N ARG A 575 6.66 -5.26 -20.43
CA ARG A 575 5.76 -6.43 -20.38
C ARG A 575 4.47 -6.13 -19.62
N LEU A 576 3.35 -6.54 -20.21
CA LEU A 576 2.02 -6.56 -19.59
C LEU A 576 1.54 -8.00 -19.55
N ARG A 577 1.22 -8.51 -18.35
CA ARG A 577 0.73 -9.87 -18.14
C ARG A 577 -0.67 -9.86 -17.58
N VAL A 578 -1.56 -10.67 -18.14
CA VAL A 578 -2.91 -10.89 -17.63
C VAL A 578 -3.22 -12.39 -17.63
N GLY A 579 -3.76 -12.90 -16.52
CA GLY A 579 -4.04 -14.33 -16.33
C GLY A 579 -5.21 -14.55 -15.37
N CYS A 580 -6.01 -15.59 -15.59
CA CYS A 580 -7.13 -15.97 -14.74
C CYS A 580 -6.61 -16.58 -13.44
N ALA A 581 -7.36 -16.42 -12.36
CA ALA A 581 -7.03 -17.07 -11.11
C ALA A 581 -7.27 -18.58 -11.22
N TYR A 582 -6.29 -19.36 -10.78
CA TYR A 582 -6.40 -20.79 -10.73
C TYR A 582 -7.09 -21.23 -9.44
N ALA A 583 -8.20 -21.95 -9.57
CA ALA A 583 -8.65 -22.90 -8.56
C ALA A 583 -9.12 -24.17 -9.28
N ALA A 584 -8.74 -25.34 -8.76
CA ALA A 584 -9.12 -26.61 -9.35
C ALA A 584 -10.65 -26.69 -9.52
N GLY A 585 -11.11 -26.87 -10.76
CA GLY A 585 -12.53 -27.04 -11.08
C GLY A 585 -13.38 -25.76 -11.19
N VAL A 586 -12.79 -24.55 -11.07
CA VAL A 586 -13.55 -23.29 -11.16
C VAL A 586 -12.87 -22.32 -12.13
N SER A 587 -13.58 -21.90 -13.18
CA SER A 587 -13.07 -20.92 -14.16
C SER A 587 -13.06 -19.50 -13.61
N GLY A 588 -11.95 -18.80 -13.78
CA GLY A 588 -11.89 -17.35 -13.65
C GLY A 588 -12.14 -16.68 -15.00
N ALA A 589 -12.65 -15.45 -14.98
CA ALA A 589 -12.63 -14.57 -16.13
C ALA A 589 -12.54 -13.11 -15.69
N GLY A 590 -12.00 -12.28 -16.56
CA GLY A 590 -11.95 -10.84 -16.34
C GLY A 590 -11.29 -10.11 -17.48
N GLU A 591 -11.37 -8.80 -17.43
CA GLU A 591 -10.91 -7.93 -18.49
C GLU A 591 -10.21 -6.70 -17.91
N ILE A 592 -9.00 -6.43 -18.40
CA ILE A 592 -8.19 -5.26 -18.04
C ILE A 592 -7.97 -4.42 -19.28
N GLY A 593 -8.20 -3.12 -19.16
CA GLY A 593 -7.90 -2.13 -20.19
C GLY A 593 -6.61 -1.39 -19.88
N PHE A 594 -5.82 -1.12 -20.92
CA PHE A 594 -4.60 -0.31 -20.86
C PHE A 594 -4.70 0.82 -21.87
N ARG A 595 -4.58 2.07 -21.39
CA ARG A 595 -4.61 3.24 -22.27
C ARG A 595 -3.21 3.63 -22.75
N LYS A 596 -2.25 3.59 -21.83
CA LYS A 596 -0.86 3.98 -22.04
C LYS A 596 0.05 3.02 -21.29
N PHE A 597 1.19 2.70 -21.89
CA PHE A 597 2.33 2.09 -21.20
C PHE A 597 3.61 2.62 -21.82
N ARG A 598 4.27 3.52 -21.09
CA ARG A 598 5.45 4.25 -21.57
C ARG A 598 6.64 4.09 -20.64
N PHE A 599 7.81 4.18 -21.25
CA PHE A 599 9.09 4.25 -20.55
C PHE A 599 9.71 5.61 -20.83
N GLU A 600 10.02 6.36 -19.79
CA GLU A 600 10.47 7.76 -19.93
C GLU A 600 11.70 8.04 -19.08
N LYS A 601 12.56 8.93 -19.59
CA LYS A 601 13.66 9.49 -18.81
C LYS A 601 13.08 10.43 -17.75
N CYS A 602 13.62 10.35 -16.54
CA CYS A 602 13.17 11.15 -15.42
C CYS A 602 14.37 11.66 -14.60
N ALA A 603 14.10 12.55 -13.64
CA ALA A 603 15.12 13.00 -12.71
C ALA A 603 15.46 11.90 -11.71
N ALA A 604 16.69 11.94 -11.18
CA ALA A 604 17.08 11.11 -10.04
C ALA A 604 16.12 11.34 -8.86
N PRO A 605 15.87 10.32 -8.04
CA PRO A 605 15.09 10.47 -6.82
C PRO A 605 15.79 11.47 -5.88
N VAL A 606 14.99 12.21 -5.11
CA VAL A 606 15.45 13.36 -4.30
C VAL A 606 16.09 12.92 -2.98
N TYR A 607 16.15 11.61 -2.71
CA TYR A 607 16.72 11.05 -1.48
C TYR A 607 18.24 11.18 -1.51
N GLY A 608 18.72 12.26 -0.89
CA GLY A 608 20.13 12.54 -0.73
C GLY A 608 20.87 11.33 -0.15
N VAL A 609 22.06 11.10 -0.66
CA VAL A 609 23.06 10.25 0.00
C VAL A 609 23.29 10.88 1.38
N GLN A 610 22.83 10.20 2.44
CA GLN A 610 23.31 10.45 3.79
C GLN A 610 24.44 9.48 4.10
#